data_AF-A0A067EQU7-F1
#
_entry.id   AF-A0A067EQU7-F1
#
_cell.length_a   1.000
_cell.length_b   1.000
_cell.length_c   1.000
_cell.angle_alpha   90.00
_cell.angle_beta   90.00
_cell.angle_gamma   90.00
#
_symmetry.space_group_name_H-M   'P 1'
#
loop_
_entity.id
_entity.type
_entity.pdbx_description
1 polymer ?
#
loop_
_entity_poly.entity_id
_entity_poly.type
_entity_poly.pdbx_seq_one_letter_code
_entity_poly.pdbx_strand_id
1 'polypeptide(L)'
;VGAHYFEEGNVQLDAKHECGDSTLFQSPDDSAISISNILRHHETEYLASLEVSYSNLPDNTFKDLRRKLPVTRTLFPWHNTSQFSLTREITKELGIGK
;
A
#
# COMPACT_ATOMS: atom_id res chain seq x y z
N VAL A 1 9.08 -2.11 -13.93
CA VAL A 1 7.80 -1.59 -14.46
C VAL A 1 7.72 -0.10 -14.16
N GLY A 2 7.38 0.72 -15.16
CA GLY A 2 7.19 2.17 -15.01
C GLY A 2 5.80 2.59 -15.48
N ALA A 3 5.09 3.39 -14.71
CA ALA A 3 3.79 3.96 -15.09
C ALA A 3 3.69 5.43 -14.68
N HIS A 4 3.06 6.26 -15.51
CA HIS A 4 2.90 7.69 -15.27
C HIS A 4 1.48 8.13 -15.62
N TYR A 5 0.77 8.68 -14.64
CA TYR A 5 -0.57 9.22 -14.78
C TYR A 5 -0.58 10.73 -14.46
N PHE A 6 -1.23 11.53 -15.32
CA PHE A 6 -1.15 13.00 -15.25
C PHE A 6 -2.45 13.76 -15.55
N GLU A 7 -3.60 13.10 -15.61
CA GLU A 7 -4.87 13.76 -15.96
C GLU A 7 -5.44 14.62 -14.81
N GLU A 8 -5.30 14.18 -13.56
CA GLU A 8 -5.76 14.91 -12.35
C GLU A 8 -4.69 15.02 -11.27
N GLY A 9 -3.43 15.10 -11.67
CA GLY A 9 -2.29 15.16 -10.76
C GLY A 9 -1.00 14.77 -11.45
N ASN A 10 0.04 14.41 -10.69
CA ASN A 10 1.25 13.82 -11.24
C ASN A 10 1.64 12.62 -10.37
N VAL A 11 1.34 11.41 -10.83
CA VAL A 11 1.57 10.18 -10.10
C VAL A 11 2.43 9.24 -10.93
N GLN A 12 3.52 8.76 -10.33
CA GLN A 12 4.47 7.87 -10.98
C GLN A 12 4.70 6.62 -10.13
N LEU A 13 4.82 5.49 -10.82
CA LEU A 13 5.32 4.23 -10.29
C LEU A 13 6.68 3.96 -10.97
N ASP A 14 7.73 3.84 -10.17
CA ASP A 14 9.01 3.27 -10.58
C ASP A 14 9.24 2.00 -9.76
N ALA A 15 9.19 0.84 -10.42
CA ALA A 15 9.35 -0.46 -9.79
C ALA A 15 10.47 -1.24 -10.48
N LYS A 16 11.47 -1.66 -9.70
CA LYS A 16 12.61 -2.45 -10.16
C LYS A 16 12.61 -3.79 -9.42
N HIS A 17 12.86 -4.85 -10.17
CA HIS A 17 12.92 -6.21 -9.64
C HIS A 17 14.10 -6.92 -10.29
N GLU A 18 14.97 -7.46 -9.45
CA GLU A 18 16.09 -8.30 -9.86
C GLU A 18 15.80 -9.71 -9.38
N CYS A 19 15.82 -10.68 -10.30
CA CYS A 19 15.66 -12.09 -10.01
C CYS A 19 16.82 -12.87 -10.64
N GLY A 20 17.24 -13.95 -9.98
CA GLY A 20 18.29 -14.83 -10.45
C GLY A 20 17.85 -16.28 -10.36
N ASP A 21 18.07 -17.02 -11.44
CA ASP A 21 17.76 -18.45 -11.51
C ASP A 21 18.80 -19.14 -12.41
N SER A 22 18.85 -20.47 -12.35
CA SER A 22 19.81 -21.27 -13.09
C SER A 22 19.17 -22.52 -13.67
N THR A 23 19.57 -22.87 -14.88
CA THR A 23 19.19 -24.13 -15.52
C THR A 23 20.41 -24.77 -16.18
N LEU A 24 20.37 -26.10 -16.33
CA LEU A 24 21.41 -26.84 -17.02
C LEU A 24 21.26 -26.67 -18.53
N PHE A 25 22.37 -26.49 -19.24
CA PHE A 25 22.35 -26.51 -20.70
C PHE A 25 22.05 -27.92 -21.21
N GLN A 26 21.07 -28.02 -22.09
CA GLN A 26 20.63 -29.26 -22.74
C GLN A 26 20.68 -29.10 -24.27
N SER A 27 19.84 -29.83 -25.00
CA SER A 27 19.63 -29.55 -26.42
C SER A 27 19.16 -28.09 -26.59
N PRO A 28 19.38 -27.46 -27.76
CA PRO A 28 18.94 -26.09 -28.00
C PRO A 28 17.44 -25.88 -27.73
N ASP A 29 16.61 -26.83 -28.17
CA ASP A 29 15.15 -26.76 -27.99
C ASP A 29 14.75 -26.86 -26.51
N ASP A 30 15.32 -27.83 -25.77
CA ASP A 30 15.00 -28.02 -24.35
C ASP A 30 15.49 -26.83 -23.49
N SER A 31 16.66 -26.29 -23.81
CA SER A 31 17.22 -25.13 -23.13
C SER A 31 16.35 -23.89 -23.33
N ALA A 32 15.85 -23.66 -24.55
CA ALA A 32 14.94 -22.56 -24.86
C ALA A 32 13.64 -22.67 -24.08
N ILE A 33 13.05 -23.87 -24.01
CA ILE A 33 11.84 -24.14 -23.22
C ILE A 33 12.10 -23.86 -21.74
N SER A 34 13.18 -24.40 -21.19
CA SER A 34 13.53 -24.22 -19.76
C SER A 34 13.71 -22.75 -19.40
N ILE A 35 14.49 -21.99 -20.17
CA ILE A 35 14.73 -20.56 -19.93
C ILE A 35 13.43 -19.77 -20.04
N SER A 36 12.61 -20.04 -21.06
CA SER A 36 11.33 -19.34 -21.24
C SER A 36 10.35 -19.58 -20.08
N ASN A 37 10.31 -20.80 -19.54
CA ASN A 37 9.47 -21.14 -18.40
C ASN A 37 9.95 -20.44 -17.12
N ILE A 38 11.26 -20.38 -16.89
CA ILE A 38 11.87 -19.65 -15.77
C ILE A 38 11.49 -18.16 -15.86
N LEU A 39 11.72 -17.52 -17.00
CA LEU A 39 11.38 -16.10 -17.19
C LEU A 39 9.90 -15.85 -16.94
N ARG A 40 9.03 -16.67 -17.56
CA ARG A 40 7.58 -16.55 -17.39
C ARG A 40 7.16 -16.70 -15.94
N HIS A 41 7.75 -17.64 -15.21
CA HIS A 41 7.45 -17.86 -13.80
C HIS A 41 7.79 -16.62 -12.96
N HIS A 42 9.03 -16.12 -13.07
CA HIS A 42 9.47 -14.92 -12.34
C HIS A 42 8.64 -13.67 -12.70
N GLU A 43 8.32 -13.46 -13.98
CA GLU A 43 7.45 -12.35 -14.39
C GLU A 43 6.04 -12.46 -13.80
N THR A 44 5.47 -13.67 -13.81
CA THR A 44 4.13 -13.92 -13.27
C THR A 44 4.10 -13.70 -11.77
N GLU A 45 5.06 -14.24 -11.03
CA GLU A 45 5.15 -14.05 -9.58
C GLU A 45 5.36 -12.59 -9.22
N TYR A 46 6.25 -11.89 -9.93
CA TYR A 46 6.50 -10.48 -9.67
C TYR A 46 5.24 -9.63 -9.90
N LEU A 47 4.53 -9.81 -11.02
CA LEU A 47 3.30 -9.08 -11.30
C LEU A 47 2.20 -9.39 -10.29
N ALA A 48 2.04 -10.66 -9.90
CA ALA A 48 1.08 -11.04 -8.85
C ALA A 48 1.43 -10.39 -7.51
N SER A 49 2.71 -10.37 -7.13
CA SER A 49 3.18 -9.72 -5.90
C SER A 49 2.94 -8.21 -5.90
N LEU A 50 3.08 -7.58 -7.07
CA LEU A 50 2.84 -6.14 -7.25
C LEU A 50 1.36 -5.82 -7.11
N GLU A 51 0.47 -6.62 -7.72
CA GLU A 51 -0.98 -6.46 -7.61
C GLU A 51 -1.47 -6.60 -6.16
N VAL A 52 -0.99 -7.62 -5.44
CA VAL A 52 -1.30 -7.82 -4.02
C VAL A 52 -0.80 -6.65 -3.19
N SER A 53 0.43 -6.19 -3.43
CA SER A 53 1.00 -5.04 -2.74
C SER A 53 0.15 -3.78 -2.95
N TYR A 54 -0.26 -3.50 -4.19
CA TYR A 54 -1.12 -2.37 -4.52
C TYR A 54 -2.52 -2.47 -3.91
N SER A 55 -3.10 -3.66 -3.89
CA SER A 55 -4.41 -3.90 -3.28
C SER A 55 -4.39 -3.67 -1.75
N ASN A 56 -3.24 -3.90 -1.11
CA ASN A 56 -3.07 -3.73 0.34
C ASN A 56 -2.73 -2.29 0.77
N LEU A 57 -2.21 -1.45 -0.13
CA LEU A 57 -1.80 -0.06 0.19
C LEU A 57 -2.91 0.80 0.82
N PRO A 58 -4.17 0.81 0.31
CA PRO A 58 -5.21 1.69 0.83
C PRO A 58 -5.62 1.38 2.27
N ASP A 59 -5.57 0.12 2.67
CA ASP A 59 -6.06 -0.35 3.97
C ASP A 59 -4.97 -0.45 5.05
N ASN A 60 -3.69 -0.46 4.65
CA ASN A 60 -2.54 -0.39 5.53
C ASN A 60 -1.83 0.96 5.41
N THR A 61 -0.78 1.05 4.59
CA THR A 61 0.16 2.18 4.57
C THR A 61 -0.52 3.54 4.41
N PHE A 62 -1.47 3.68 3.48
CA PHE A 62 -2.16 4.97 3.28
C PHE A 62 -3.09 5.33 4.44
N LYS A 63 -3.70 4.33 5.10
CA LYS A 63 -4.55 4.53 6.26
C LYS A 63 -3.74 4.92 7.50
N ASP A 64 -2.55 4.36 7.65
CA ASP A 64 -1.61 4.70 8.73
C ASP A 64 -1.08 6.12 8.57
N LEU A 65 -0.82 6.55 7.33
CA LEU A 65 -0.49 7.94 7.03
C LEU A 65 -1.68 8.88 7.31
N ARG A 66 -2.85 8.57 6.77
CA ARG A 66 -4.07 9.35 6.97
C ARG A 66 -5.33 8.50 6.84
N ARG A 67 -6.07 8.39 7.94
CA ARG A 67 -7.37 7.73 7.94
C ARG A 67 -8.41 8.54 7.15
N LYS A 68 -9.32 7.85 6.45
CA LYS A 68 -10.48 8.46 5.79
C LYS A 68 -11.43 9.15 6.79
N LEU A 69 -11.56 8.59 7.99
CA LEU A 69 -12.33 9.15 9.10
C LEU A 69 -11.51 9.11 10.40
N PRO A 70 -11.80 10.02 11.36
CA PRO A 70 -11.31 9.91 12.73
C PRO A 70 -11.55 8.52 13.34
N VAL A 71 -10.90 8.23 14.47
CA VAL A 71 -11.06 6.95 15.19
C VAL A 71 -12.53 6.68 15.53
N THR A 72 -13.29 7.74 15.80
CA THR A 72 -14.73 7.72 16.09
C THR A 72 -15.60 7.23 14.94
N ARG A 73 -15.07 7.15 13.70
CA ARG A 73 -15.83 6.84 12.47
C ARG A 73 -16.97 7.82 12.18
N THR A 74 -16.84 9.06 12.64
CA THR A 74 -17.76 10.16 12.36
C THR A 74 -17.00 11.36 11.79
N LEU A 75 -17.67 12.17 10.96
CA LEU A 75 -17.08 13.42 10.48
C LEU A 75 -16.79 14.35 11.66
N PHE A 76 -15.73 15.15 11.51
CA PHE A 76 -15.36 16.10 12.55
C PHE A 76 -16.44 17.19 12.67
N PRO A 77 -17.00 17.43 13.85
CA PRO A 77 -18.10 18.38 14.03
C PRO A 77 -17.57 19.81 14.20
N TRP A 78 -17.33 20.48 13.07
CA TRP A 78 -16.80 21.86 13.03
C TRP A 78 -17.66 22.89 13.75
N HIS A 79 -18.97 22.67 13.91
CA HIS A 79 -19.87 23.61 14.60
C HIS A 79 -19.81 23.53 16.12
N ASN A 80 -19.19 22.49 16.69
CA ASN A 80 -19.18 22.21 18.12
C ASN A 80 -17.79 21.82 18.61
N THR A 81 -16.75 22.50 18.11
CA THR A 81 -15.34 22.21 18.43
C THR A 81 -15.00 22.41 19.90
N SER A 82 -15.69 23.33 20.59
CA SER A 82 -15.52 23.58 22.03
C SER A 82 -15.84 22.36 22.89
N GLN A 83 -16.53 21.35 22.34
CA GLN A 83 -16.85 20.13 23.06
C GLN A 83 -15.66 19.16 23.20
N PHE A 84 -14.63 19.31 22.36
CA PHE A 84 -13.43 18.44 22.29
C PHE A 84 -12.23 19.03 23.04
N SER A 85 -12.46 19.90 24.02
CA SER A 85 -11.40 20.39 24.89
C SER A 85 -10.91 19.25 25.79
N LEU A 86 -9.67 18.78 25.53
CA LEU A 86 -8.98 17.78 26.36
C LEU A 86 -9.00 18.16 27.84
N THR A 87 -8.79 19.44 28.15
CA THR A 87 -8.87 19.94 29.53
C THR A 87 -10.25 19.68 30.13
N ARG A 88 -11.33 19.93 29.37
CA ARG A 88 -12.70 19.72 29.86
C ARG A 88 -13.05 18.25 30.00
N GLU A 89 -12.61 17.39 29.07
CA GLU A 89 -12.79 15.94 29.17
C GLU A 89 -12.01 15.34 30.36
N ILE A 90 -10.75 15.73 30.53
CA ILE A 90 -9.92 15.28 31.65
C ILE A 90 -10.50 15.76 32.98
N THR A 91 -10.93 17.02 33.09
CA THR A 91 -11.59 17.54 34.28
C THR A 91 -12.89 16.79 34.60
N LYS A 92 -13.67 16.43 33.58
CA LYS A 92 -14.92 15.66 33.74
C LYS A 92 -14.67 14.22 34.19
N GLU A 93 -13.70 13.54 33.58
CA GLU A 93 -13.35 12.14 33.91
C GLU A 93 -12.64 12.02 35.26
N LEU A 94 -11.75 12.96 35.60
CA LEU A 94 -11.02 12.97 36.88
C LEU A 94 -11.79 13.65 38.03
N GLY A 95 -12.95 14.24 37.75
CA GLY A 95 -13.78 14.91 38.76
C GLY A 95 -13.15 16.15 39.40
N ILE A 96 -12.14 16.75 38.77
CA ILE A 96 -11.38 17.89 39.32
C ILE A 96 -12.19 19.18 39.12
N GLY A 97 -13.13 19.46 40.02
CA GLY A 97 -13.97 20.65 39.95
C GLY A 97 -15.35 20.54 40.59
N LYS A 98 -15.55 19.58 41.50
CA LYS A 98 -16.63 19.64 42.50
C LYS A 98 -16.08 20.07 43.84
#